data_AF-A0AAE0XXF7-F1
#
_entry.id   AF-A0AAE0XXF7-F1
#
_cell.length_a   1.000
_cell.length_b   1.000
_cell.length_c   1.000
_cell.angle_alpha   90.00
_cell.angle_beta   90.00
_cell.angle_gamma   90.00
#
_symmetry.space_group_name_H-M   'P 1'
#
loop_
_entity.id
_entity.type
_entity.pdbx_description
1 polymer ?
#
loop_
_entity_poly.entity_id
_entity_poly.type
_entity_poly.pdbx_seq_one_letter_code
_entity_poly.pdbx_strand_id
1 'polypeptide(L)'
;MGSKERLLIPYDRIEDHINCSICLSVMRGAVLTPCGHRYCTKCITEWVGRNHSCPCCNSALQESQFYSDVQFDSFAETILVERDKAEQSYFDQMFNKATESSQDDNSLSTTSSQFEKILKSHLKSTLLSHQRYFDKLREDFQRKVHLLDSGIWSDLSVGDGTESEKDIVKSTLKKNLEESERLAAEAYDRYLTEHMPALELLPVVVTVYIAGKDLRIPDVVIKPTDKLAVIKPLVEAAMQNRCDEILTWENDSGIRLLFSPLSKQEQYDVTAIMESLPSLEDVHQLSWDSSPFFQCNMRPGSEIVLKDVFKSQSDIPKRCFAKVYKENGPQAVDYFSCETCRVKWICKSCIQCCHTGHDFILFVSKHTPTWACCYCPKKKLCKIQHR
;
A
#
# COMPACT_ATOMS: atom_id res chain seq x y z
N MET A 1 38.18 30.18 8.83
CA MET A 1 39.03 29.11 9.40
C MET A 1 39.12 28.02 8.35
N GLY A 2 40.30 27.80 7.78
CA GLY A 2 40.48 26.99 6.58
C GLY A 2 39.99 25.55 6.75
N SER A 3 39.44 25.00 5.68
CA SER A 3 39.08 23.59 5.54
C SER A 3 40.31 22.74 5.82
N LYS A 4 40.50 22.32 7.08
CA LYS A 4 41.53 21.34 7.43
C LYS A 4 41.24 20.09 6.62
N GLU A 5 42.21 19.69 5.82
CA GLU A 5 42.20 18.44 5.08
C GLU A 5 41.91 17.30 6.07
N ARG A 6 40.85 16.52 5.80
CA ARG A 6 40.43 15.45 6.71
C ARG A 6 41.38 14.28 6.52
N LEU A 7 42.15 13.96 7.55
CA LEU A 7 43.01 12.78 7.56
C LEU A 7 42.14 11.52 7.64
N LEU A 8 42.37 10.57 6.73
CA LEU A 8 41.72 9.26 6.74
C LEU A 8 42.59 8.30 7.55
N ILE A 9 42.02 7.74 8.62
CA ILE A 9 42.70 6.76 9.46
C ILE A 9 42.08 5.38 9.18
N PRO A 10 42.86 4.37 8.79
CA PRO A 10 42.35 3.02 8.58
C PRO A 10 41.73 2.46 9.87
N TYR A 11 40.48 2.01 9.79
CA TYR A 11 39.72 1.50 10.95
C TYR A 11 40.35 0.23 11.54
N ASP A 12 40.80 -0.69 10.69
CA ASP A 12 41.39 -1.98 11.09
C ASP A 12 42.55 -1.80 12.09
N ARG A 13 43.29 -0.69 11.99
CA ARG A 13 44.40 -0.36 12.91
C ARG A 13 43.95 0.10 14.29
N ILE A 14 42.70 0.52 14.43
CA ILE A 14 42.10 1.02 15.68
C ILE A 14 41.22 -0.06 16.30
N GLU A 15 40.60 -0.92 15.49
CA GLU A 15 39.68 -1.96 15.91
C GLU A 15 40.26 -2.89 16.97
N ASP A 16 41.50 -3.36 16.79
CA ASP A 16 42.20 -4.21 17.75
C ASP A 16 42.36 -3.55 19.14
N HIS A 17 42.40 -2.21 19.19
CA HIS A 17 42.55 -1.47 20.45
C HIS A 17 41.24 -1.27 21.21
N ILE A 18 40.10 -1.47 20.55
CA ILE A 18 38.76 -1.39 21.17
C ILE A 18 38.13 -2.76 21.42
N ASN A 19 38.77 -3.83 20.95
CA ASN A 19 38.32 -5.20 21.14
C ASN A 19 38.81 -5.79 22.47
N CYS A 20 37.95 -6.58 23.11
CA CYS A 20 38.29 -7.34 24.30
C CYS A 20 39.12 -8.56 23.90
N SER A 21 40.25 -8.81 24.56
CA SER A 21 41.09 -10.00 24.27
C SER A 21 40.48 -11.34 24.73
N ILE A 22 39.39 -11.32 25.50
CA ILE A 22 38.66 -12.53 25.91
C ILE A 22 37.59 -12.90 24.88
N CYS A 23 36.65 -11.99 24.58
CA CYS A 23 35.56 -12.27 23.63
C CYS A 23 35.85 -11.87 22.18
N LEU A 24 37.01 -11.26 21.93
CA LEU A 24 37.46 -10.82 20.60
C LEU A 24 36.44 -9.96 19.86
N SER A 25 35.69 -9.17 20.62
CA SER A 25 34.64 -8.27 20.14
C SER A 25 34.79 -6.92 20.83
N VAL A 26 34.20 -5.87 20.27
CA VAL A 26 34.25 -4.51 20.86
C VAL A 26 33.80 -4.55 22.32
N MET A 27 34.61 -3.93 23.18
CA MET A 27 34.38 -3.92 24.62
C MET A 27 33.02 -3.29 24.96
N ARG A 28 32.24 -3.98 25.80
CA ARG A 28 30.95 -3.49 26.33
C ARG A 28 31.03 -3.36 27.84
N GLY A 29 30.94 -2.14 28.34
CA GLY A 29 31.19 -1.85 29.75
C GLY A 29 32.65 -2.18 30.06
N ALA A 30 33.56 -1.42 29.46
CA ALA A 30 34.98 -1.63 29.61
C ALA A 30 35.40 -1.48 31.07
N VAL A 31 36.17 -2.45 31.57
CA VAL A 31 36.74 -2.40 32.92
C VAL A 31 38.26 -2.43 32.83
N LEU A 32 38.88 -1.48 33.51
CA LEU A 32 40.32 -1.35 33.66
C LEU A 32 40.77 -2.10 34.92
N THR A 33 41.76 -2.96 34.74
CA THR A 33 42.40 -3.69 35.84
C THR A 33 43.58 -2.88 36.41
N PRO A 34 44.03 -3.15 37.66
CA PRO A 34 45.20 -2.48 38.24
C PRO A 34 46.49 -2.67 37.45
N CYS A 35 46.58 -3.74 36.65
CA CYS A 35 47.70 -3.99 35.75
C CYS A 35 47.62 -3.23 34.42
N GLY A 36 46.57 -2.43 34.19
CA GLY A 36 46.41 -1.55 33.03
C GLY A 36 45.69 -2.15 31.83
N HIS A 37 45.27 -3.41 31.89
CA HIS A 37 44.53 -4.06 30.79
C HIS A 37 43.02 -3.84 30.89
N ARG A 38 42.35 -3.75 29.73
CA ARG A 38 40.90 -3.54 29.61
C ARG A 38 40.18 -4.77 29.04
N TYR A 39 38.98 -5.00 29.55
CA TYR A 39 38.11 -6.11 29.14
C TYR A 39 36.63 -5.70 29.21
N CYS A 40 35.74 -6.50 28.62
CA CYS A 40 34.31 -6.40 28.95
C CYS A 40 34.08 -6.79 30.42
N THR A 41 33.18 -6.09 31.12
CA THR A 41 32.82 -6.39 32.52
C THR A 41 32.55 -7.89 32.71
N LYS A 42 31.64 -8.46 31.92
CA LYS A 42 31.26 -9.89 32.05
C LYS A 42 32.42 -10.84 31.82
N CYS A 43 33.28 -10.53 30.84
CA CYS A 43 34.37 -11.41 30.44
C CYS A 43 35.44 -11.52 31.52
N ILE A 44 35.85 -10.41 32.13
CA ILE A 44 36.89 -10.46 33.16
C ILE A 44 36.36 -10.99 34.50
N THR A 45 35.09 -10.72 34.84
CA THR A 45 34.46 -11.28 36.04
C THR A 45 34.44 -12.81 35.96
N GLU A 46 34.01 -13.39 34.84
CA GLU A 46 34.01 -14.84 34.66
C GLU A 46 35.42 -15.44 34.71
N TRP A 47 36.40 -14.77 34.09
CA TRP A 47 37.79 -15.24 34.09
C TRP A 47 38.43 -15.21 35.49
N VAL A 48 38.30 -14.09 36.20
CA VAL A 48 38.91 -13.91 37.52
C VAL A 48 38.28 -14.82 38.57
N GLY A 49 36.98 -15.08 38.49
CA GLY A 49 36.32 -16.06 39.35
C GLY A 49 36.87 -17.48 39.24
N ARG A 50 37.55 -17.83 38.14
CA ARG A 50 38.22 -19.13 37.93
C ARG A 50 39.72 -19.06 38.18
N ASN A 51 40.41 -18.10 37.57
CA ASN A 51 41.87 -18.09 37.46
C ASN A 51 42.58 -17.10 38.39
N HIS A 52 41.86 -16.14 38.98
CA HIS A 52 42.38 -15.13 39.92
C HIS A 52 43.59 -14.33 39.38
N SER A 53 43.70 -14.19 38.06
CA SER A 53 44.83 -13.57 37.37
C SER A 53 44.38 -12.82 36.11
N CYS A 54 45.19 -11.87 35.66
CA CYS A 54 44.98 -11.14 34.42
C CYS A 54 45.28 -12.02 33.19
N PRO A 55 44.37 -12.15 32.20
CA PRO A 55 44.59 -12.93 30.98
C PRO A 55 45.80 -12.48 30.13
N CYS A 56 46.17 -11.19 30.17
CA CYS A 56 47.22 -10.65 29.30
C CYS A 56 48.62 -10.70 29.93
N CYS A 57 48.74 -10.53 31.25
CA CYS A 57 50.03 -10.41 31.93
C CYS A 57 50.20 -11.29 33.16
N ASN A 58 49.24 -12.18 33.45
CA ASN A 58 49.25 -13.11 34.59
C ASN A 58 49.41 -12.47 35.97
N SER A 59 49.22 -11.15 36.08
CA SER A 59 49.23 -10.46 37.38
C SER A 59 48.04 -10.90 38.23
N ALA A 60 48.25 -11.10 39.54
CA ALA A 60 47.19 -11.47 40.47
C ALA A 60 46.07 -10.42 40.47
N LEU A 61 44.83 -10.88 40.38
CA LEU A 61 43.67 -10.02 40.16
C LEU A 61 42.46 -10.52 40.94
N GLN A 62 41.74 -9.61 41.60
CA GLN A 62 40.46 -9.88 42.27
C GLN A 62 39.35 -8.97 41.74
N GLU A 63 38.11 -9.44 41.80
CA GLU A 63 36.94 -8.71 41.28
C GLU A 63 36.71 -7.35 41.94
N SER A 64 37.09 -7.20 43.22
CA SER A 64 37.00 -5.94 43.97
C SER A 64 37.93 -4.84 43.45
N GLN A 65 38.85 -5.18 42.55
CA GLN A 65 39.88 -4.27 42.04
C GLN A 65 39.58 -3.76 40.62
N PHE A 66 38.38 -4.01 40.09
CA PHE A 66 37.98 -3.54 38.77
C PHE A 66 37.52 -2.09 38.82
N TYR A 67 37.95 -1.31 37.84
CA TYR A 67 37.52 0.07 37.65
C TYR A 67 36.78 0.21 36.32
N SER A 68 35.50 0.57 36.34
CA SER A 68 34.75 0.82 35.11
C SER A 68 35.32 2.04 34.37
N ASP A 69 35.67 1.87 33.10
CA ASP A 69 36.25 2.91 32.24
C ASP A 69 35.18 3.47 31.30
N VAL A 70 34.32 4.32 31.86
CA VAL A 70 33.22 4.97 31.13
C VAL A 70 33.71 5.90 30.01
N GLN A 71 34.93 6.43 30.13
CA GLN A 71 35.53 7.29 29.10
C GLN A 71 35.93 6.47 27.89
N PHE A 72 36.47 5.28 28.11
CA PHE A 72 36.77 4.34 27.05
C PHE A 72 35.51 3.84 26.33
N ASP A 73 34.43 3.56 27.07
CA ASP A 73 33.14 3.19 26.46
C ASP A 73 32.64 4.30 25.51
N SER A 74 32.67 5.56 25.96
CA SER A 74 32.27 6.72 25.13
C SER A 74 33.18 6.91 23.91
N PHE A 75 34.48 6.67 24.06
CA PHE A 75 35.44 6.71 22.96
C PHE A 75 35.17 5.62 21.92
N ALA A 76 34.98 4.38 22.37
CA ALA A 76 34.66 3.24 21.50
C ALA A 76 33.33 3.48 20.77
N GLU A 77 32.30 3.99 21.45
CA GLU A 77 31.02 4.34 20.83
C GLU A 77 31.19 5.43 19.77
N THR A 78 31.97 6.47 20.04
CA THR A 78 32.25 7.53 19.06
C THR A 78 32.89 6.98 17.80
N ILE A 79 33.88 6.08 17.94
CA ILE A 79 34.51 5.42 16.80
C ILE A 79 33.50 4.60 15.99
N LEU A 80 32.65 3.82 16.66
CA LEU A 80 31.63 3.00 15.99
C LEU A 80 30.62 3.86 15.23
N VAL A 81 30.17 4.98 15.81
CA VAL A 81 29.25 5.91 15.16
C VAL A 81 29.89 6.55 13.94
N GLU A 82 31.15 6.97 14.02
CA GLU A 82 31.85 7.57 12.87
C GLU A 82 32.13 6.54 11.77
N ARG A 83 32.47 5.30 12.12
CA ARG A 83 32.56 4.18 11.16
C ARG A 83 31.22 3.98 10.45
N ASP A 84 30.13 3.88 11.19
CA ASP A 84 28.79 3.67 10.63
C ASP A 84 28.37 4.83 9.70
N LYS A 85 28.68 6.08 10.05
CA LYS A 85 28.46 7.24 9.17
C LYS A 85 29.30 7.20 7.90
N ALA A 86 30.57 6.79 8.01
CA ALA A 86 31.47 6.68 6.87
C ALA A 86 31.00 5.60 5.89
N GLU A 87 30.60 4.43 6.41
CA GLU A 87 29.99 3.36 5.61
C GLU A 87 28.73 3.84 4.90
N GLN A 88 27.79 4.46 5.62
CA GLN A 88 26.57 5.00 5.02
C GLN A 88 26.86 5.99 3.88
N SER A 89 27.84 6.87 4.09
CA SER A 89 28.25 7.87 3.09
C SER A 89 28.89 7.22 1.85
N TYR A 90 29.67 6.15 2.02
CA TYR A 90 30.23 5.38 0.91
C TYR A 90 29.12 4.75 0.05
N PHE A 91 28.12 4.11 0.68
CA PHE A 91 26.99 3.54 -0.06
C PHE A 91 26.15 4.62 -0.75
N ASP A 92 25.93 5.77 -0.11
CA ASP A 92 25.21 6.88 -0.75
C ASP A 92 25.90 7.33 -2.04
N GLN A 93 27.24 7.43 -2.03
CA GLN A 93 28.01 7.75 -3.23
C GLN A 93 27.90 6.65 -4.30
N MET A 94 27.97 5.38 -3.91
CA MET A 94 27.81 4.24 -4.81
C MET A 94 26.43 4.22 -5.49
N PHE A 95 25.35 4.41 -4.74
CA PHE A 95 23.99 4.43 -5.27
C PHE A 95 23.72 5.64 -6.16
N ASN A 96 24.25 6.81 -5.79
CA ASN A 96 24.12 8.02 -6.62
C ASN A 96 24.88 7.89 -7.95
N LYS A 97 26.05 7.24 -7.94
CA LYS A 97 26.83 6.98 -9.16
C LYS A 97 26.13 5.99 -10.11
N ALA A 98 25.44 4.99 -9.56
CA ALA A 98 24.66 4.03 -10.36
C ALA A 98 23.44 4.67 -11.05
N THR A 99 22.84 5.70 -10.44
CA THR A 99 21.74 6.46 -11.06
C THR A 99 22.19 7.37 -12.19
N GLU A 100 23.44 7.83 -12.18
CA GLU A 100 24.00 8.72 -13.22
C GLU A 100 24.41 7.94 -14.49
N SER A 101 24.79 6.66 -14.36
CA SER A 101 25.19 5.82 -15.51
C SER A 101 24.04 5.34 -16.40
N SER A 102 22.79 5.74 -16.12
CA SER A 102 21.59 5.34 -16.89
C SER A 102 21.01 6.46 -17.76
N GLN A 103 21.67 7.62 -17.83
CA GLN A 103 21.21 8.75 -18.66
C GLN A 103 21.77 8.63 -20.08
N ASP A 104 21.16 7.75 -20.88
CA ASP A 104 20.98 8.00 -22.31
C ASP A 104 19.49 7.81 -22.64
N ASP A 105 18.94 8.84 -23.29
CA ASP A 105 17.60 9.00 -23.88
C ASP A 105 16.36 9.30 -23.01
N ASN A 106 16.14 10.63 -22.89
CA ASN A 106 14.92 11.37 -23.23
C ASN A 106 13.67 11.34 -22.31
N SER A 107 13.49 12.47 -21.62
CA SER A 107 12.23 13.13 -21.25
C SER A 107 11.17 12.34 -20.46
N LEU A 108 11.32 12.29 -19.13
CA LEU A 108 10.27 12.72 -18.19
C LEU A 108 10.89 12.98 -16.82
N SER A 109 10.62 14.16 -16.27
CA SER A 109 11.11 14.67 -14.98
C SER A 109 11.23 13.60 -13.88
N THR A 110 12.46 13.40 -13.40
CA THR A 110 12.83 12.55 -12.26
C THR A 110 12.30 13.12 -10.94
N THR A 111 10.98 13.08 -10.74
CA THR A 111 10.44 13.00 -9.39
C THR A 111 10.63 11.56 -8.95
N SER A 112 11.75 11.28 -8.28
CA SER A 112 11.98 9.96 -7.68
C SER A 112 10.73 9.60 -6.87
N SER A 113 10.01 8.57 -7.34
CA SER A 113 8.71 8.23 -6.78
C SER A 113 8.91 7.94 -5.29
N GLN A 114 7.93 8.27 -4.45
CA GLN A 114 8.02 7.96 -3.01
C GLN A 114 8.33 6.47 -2.78
N PHE A 115 7.85 5.62 -3.69
CA PHE A 115 8.16 4.20 -3.75
C PHE A 115 9.65 3.92 -3.99
N GLU A 116 10.29 4.59 -4.95
CA GLU A 116 11.72 4.45 -5.23
C GLU A 116 12.57 4.84 -4.02
N LYS A 117 12.20 5.91 -3.30
CA LYS A 117 12.90 6.33 -2.07
C LYS A 117 12.80 5.28 -0.97
N ILE A 118 11.61 4.70 -0.77
CA ILE A 118 11.37 3.65 0.22
C ILE A 118 12.16 2.40 -0.15
N LEU A 119 12.06 1.95 -1.41
CA LEU A 119 12.78 0.78 -1.90
C LEU A 119 14.30 0.95 -1.76
N LYS A 120 14.85 2.10 -2.17
CA LYS A 120 16.28 2.42 -2.00
C LYS A 120 16.71 2.39 -0.54
N SER A 121 15.90 2.95 0.36
CA SER A 121 16.19 2.94 1.80
C SER A 121 16.24 1.53 2.38
N HIS A 122 15.24 0.70 2.08
CA HIS A 122 15.20 -0.68 2.54
C HIS A 122 16.29 -1.55 1.92
N LEU A 123 16.58 -1.36 0.62
CA LEU A 123 17.66 -2.05 -0.07
C LEU A 123 19.02 -1.68 0.53
N LYS A 124 19.27 -0.38 0.79
CA LYS A 124 20.49 0.11 1.45
C LYS A 124 20.68 -0.54 2.81
N SER A 125 19.66 -0.47 3.67
CA SER A 125 19.71 -1.03 5.02
C SER A 125 19.99 -2.54 5.00
N THR A 126 19.33 -3.26 4.09
CA THR A 126 19.46 -4.72 3.99
C THR A 126 20.82 -5.13 3.41
N LEU A 127 21.34 -4.43 2.40
CA LEU A 127 22.67 -4.70 1.85
C LEU A 127 23.78 -4.43 2.88
N LEU A 128 23.67 -3.35 3.66
CA LEU A 128 24.60 -3.04 4.75
C LEU A 128 24.61 -4.14 5.81
N SER A 129 23.45 -4.62 6.25
CA SER A 129 23.38 -5.67 7.28
C SER A 129 23.92 -7.01 6.78
N HIS A 130 23.60 -7.38 5.53
CA HIS A 130 24.13 -8.59 4.90
C HIS A 130 25.64 -8.52 4.71
N GLN A 131 26.16 -7.40 4.22
CA GLN A 131 27.59 -7.23 4.01
C GLN A 131 28.37 -7.31 5.34
N ARG A 132 27.90 -6.62 6.40
CA ARG A 132 28.50 -6.73 7.74
C ARG A 132 28.50 -8.16 8.27
N TYR A 133 27.41 -8.89 8.05
CA TYR A 133 27.32 -10.29 8.47
C TYR A 133 28.37 -11.15 7.75
N PHE A 134 28.50 -11.01 6.43
CA PHE A 134 29.46 -11.79 5.66
C PHE A 134 30.91 -11.37 5.88
N ASP A 135 31.19 -10.08 6.07
CA ASP A 135 32.53 -9.60 6.40
C ASP A 135 32.96 -10.14 7.77
N LYS A 136 32.08 -10.12 8.76
CA LYS A 136 32.32 -10.76 10.06
C LYS A 136 32.54 -12.27 9.94
N LEU A 137 31.73 -12.96 9.14
CA LEU A 137 31.89 -14.39 8.89
C LEU A 137 33.24 -14.69 8.23
N ARG A 138 33.69 -13.81 7.32
CA ARG A 138 35.00 -13.90 6.65
C ARG A 138 36.16 -13.62 7.61
N GLU A 139 36.04 -12.64 8.50
CA GLU A 139 37.01 -12.37 9.56
C GLU A 139 37.11 -13.52 10.56
N ASP A 140 35.97 -14.09 10.99
CA ASP A 140 35.94 -15.28 11.85
C ASP A 140 36.63 -16.47 11.16
N PHE A 141 36.43 -16.64 9.85
CA PHE A 141 37.14 -17.63 9.04
C PHE A 141 38.65 -17.34 8.99
N GLN A 142 39.05 -16.10 8.69
CA GLN A 142 40.47 -15.71 8.64
C GLN A 142 41.16 -15.90 9.99
N ARG A 143 40.47 -15.58 11.10
CA ARG A 143 40.94 -15.86 12.46
C ARG A 143 41.14 -17.35 12.70
N LYS A 144 40.18 -18.21 12.32
CA LYS A 144 40.31 -19.67 12.44
C LYS A 144 41.47 -20.21 11.61
N VAL A 145 41.70 -19.68 10.41
CA VAL A 145 42.86 -20.02 9.57
C VAL A 145 44.16 -19.58 10.23
N HIS A 146 44.23 -18.37 10.77
CA HIS A 146 45.41 -17.89 11.48
C HIS A 146 45.73 -18.71 12.74
N LEU A 147 44.71 -19.17 13.48
CA LEU A 147 44.87 -20.08 14.61
C LEU A 147 45.42 -21.45 14.19
N LEU A 148 44.99 -21.96 13.03
CA LEU A 148 45.55 -23.18 12.42
C LEU A 148 47.03 -23.00 12.03
N ASP A 149 47.39 -21.83 11.51
CA ASP A 149 48.75 -21.51 11.09
C ASP A 149 49.69 -21.27 12.31
N SER A 150 49.18 -20.73 13.42
CA SER A 150 49.95 -20.39 14.64
C SER A 150 50.06 -21.51 15.69
N GLY A 151 49.33 -22.62 15.54
CA GLY A 151 49.52 -23.83 16.36
C GLY A 151 48.98 -23.75 17.80
N ILE A 152 48.13 -22.77 18.13
CA ILE A 152 47.52 -22.62 19.45
C ILE A 152 46.17 -23.36 19.45
N TRP A 153 46.11 -24.55 20.04
CA TRP A 153 44.89 -25.38 20.13
C TRP A 153 44.50 -25.66 21.59
N SER A 154 43.30 -25.22 22.00
CA SER A 154 42.68 -25.68 23.26
C SER A 154 41.24 -26.19 23.15
N ASP A 155 40.51 -25.99 22.04
CA ASP A 155 39.06 -26.30 21.99
C ASP A 155 38.58 -27.06 20.74
N LEU A 156 39.48 -27.64 19.93
CA LEU A 156 39.08 -28.55 18.85
C LEU A 156 39.77 -29.90 19.06
N SER A 157 38.97 -30.94 19.28
CA SER A 157 39.39 -32.31 19.54
C SER A 157 39.96 -32.97 18.28
N VAL A 158 41.16 -32.55 17.86
CA VAL A 158 41.99 -33.25 16.88
C VAL A 158 43.43 -33.24 17.41
N GLY A 159 44.15 -34.35 17.26
CA GLY A 159 45.54 -34.49 17.71
C GLY A 159 46.54 -33.79 16.79
N ASP A 160 47.81 -33.78 17.21
CA ASP A 160 48.97 -33.22 16.49
C ASP A 160 48.99 -33.65 15.01
N GLY A 161 48.53 -32.73 14.16
CA GLY A 161 48.20 -33.03 12.77
C GLY A 161 49.27 -32.57 11.80
N THR A 162 49.60 -33.45 10.85
CA THR A 162 50.54 -33.17 9.75
C THR A 162 50.08 -31.98 8.90
N GLU A 163 51.00 -31.33 8.17
CA GLU A 163 50.71 -30.22 7.24
C GLU A 163 49.51 -30.51 6.30
N SER A 164 49.34 -31.79 5.93
CA SER A 164 48.21 -32.28 5.14
C SER A 164 46.83 -32.20 5.82
N GLU A 165 46.74 -32.30 7.16
CA GLU A 165 45.47 -32.19 7.88
C GLU A 165 45.01 -30.74 8.03
N LYS A 166 45.96 -29.80 8.17
CA LYS A 166 45.66 -28.36 8.20
C LYS A 166 45.05 -27.89 6.87
N ASP A 167 45.58 -28.36 5.74
CA ASP A 167 45.05 -28.05 4.41
C ASP A 167 43.64 -28.64 4.19
N ILE A 168 43.37 -29.84 4.70
CA ILE A 168 42.05 -30.47 4.64
C ILE A 168 41.04 -29.64 5.46
N VAL A 169 41.38 -29.23 6.67
CA VAL A 169 40.52 -28.39 7.53
C VAL A 169 40.28 -27.02 6.89
N LYS A 170 41.30 -26.40 6.30
CA LYS A 170 41.19 -25.11 5.58
C LYS A 170 40.27 -25.22 4.36
N SER A 171 40.39 -26.30 3.58
CA SER A 171 39.51 -26.55 2.43
C SER A 171 38.05 -26.79 2.84
N THR A 172 37.84 -27.46 3.98
CA THR A 172 36.50 -27.75 4.53
C THR A 172 35.84 -26.47 5.04
N LEU A 173 36.58 -25.64 5.76
CA LEU A 173 36.09 -24.34 6.23
C LEU A 173 35.73 -23.42 5.05
N LYS A 174 36.50 -23.45 3.96
CA LYS A 174 36.21 -22.65 2.75
C LYS A 174 34.90 -23.10 2.08
N LYS A 175 34.69 -24.41 1.94
CA LYS A 175 33.43 -24.96 1.41
C LYS A 175 32.23 -24.59 2.29
N ASN A 176 32.38 -24.64 3.61
CA ASN A 176 31.31 -24.26 4.54
C ASN A 176 30.95 -22.76 4.43
N LEU A 177 31.93 -21.89 4.18
CA LEU A 177 31.70 -20.46 3.94
C LEU A 177 30.91 -20.24 2.65
N GLU A 178 31.35 -20.85 1.54
CA GLU A 178 30.69 -20.77 0.23
C GLU A 178 29.25 -21.33 0.29
N GLU A 179 29.04 -22.44 0.99
CA GLU A 179 27.72 -23.05 1.22
C GLU A 179 26.81 -22.13 2.05
N SER A 180 27.34 -21.49 3.09
CA SER A 180 26.57 -20.55 3.93
C SER A 180 26.15 -19.31 3.15
N GLU A 181 27.03 -18.76 2.31
CA GLU A 181 26.72 -17.65 1.40
C GLU A 181 25.62 -18.04 0.41
N ARG A 182 25.72 -19.22 -0.21
CA ARG A 182 24.71 -19.75 -1.14
C ARG A 182 23.33 -19.89 -0.49
N LEU A 183 23.27 -20.55 0.67
CA LEU A 183 22.00 -20.78 1.37
C LEU A 183 21.32 -19.47 1.79
N ALA A 184 22.10 -18.50 2.24
CA ALA A 184 21.59 -17.17 2.58
C ALA A 184 21.05 -16.43 1.35
N ALA A 185 21.74 -16.52 0.20
CA ALA A 185 21.26 -15.93 -1.06
C ALA A 185 19.95 -16.58 -1.53
N GLU A 186 19.84 -17.91 -1.50
CA GLU A 186 18.63 -18.65 -1.88
C GLU A 186 17.44 -18.35 -0.97
N ALA A 187 17.67 -18.22 0.35
CA ALA A 187 16.63 -17.84 1.30
C ALA A 187 16.10 -16.42 1.01
N TYR A 188 16.99 -15.50 0.66
CA TYR A 188 16.64 -14.12 0.35
C TYR A 188 15.86 -14.00 -0.97
N ASP A 189 16.30 -14.70 -2.02
CA ASP A 189 15.62 -14.74 -3.32
C ASP A 189 14.19 -15.29 -3.20
N ARG A 190 14.02 -16.38 -2.46
CA ARG A 190 12.70 -16.95 -2.16
C ARG A 190 11.80 -15.96 -1.43
N TYR A 191 12.33 -15.31 -0.39
CA TYR A 191 11.57 -14.33 0.39
C TYR A 191 11.12 -13.16 -0.48
N LEU A 192 12.02 -12.60 -1.30
CA LEU A 192 11.67 -11.52 -2.22
C LEU A 192 10.61 -11.96 -3.23
N THR A 193 10.74 -13.15 -3.81
CA THR A 193 9.76 -13.68 -4.77
C THR A 193 8.37 -13.84 -4.14
N GLU A 194 8.29 -14.28 -2.88
CA GLU A 194 7.02 -14.50 -2.17
C GLU A 194 6.38 -13.21 -1.64
N HIS A 195 7.18 -12.21 -1.25
CA HIS A 195 6.70 -11.04 -0.49
C HIS A 195 6.76 -9.74 -1.29
N MET A 196 7.39 -9.71 -2.46
CA MET A 196 7.43 -8.52 -3.30
C MET A 196 6.09 -8.36 -4.03
N PRO A 197 5.34 -7.25 -3.81
CA PRO A 197 4.06 -7.05 -4.45
C PRO A 197 4.24 -6.85 -5.96
N ALA A 198 3.53 -7.64 -6.76
CA ALA A 198 3.45 -7.44 -8.19
C ALA A 198 2.74 -6.10 -8.48
N LEU A 199 3.39 -5.21 -9.24
CA LEU A 199 2.83 -3.93 -9.68
C LEU A 199 1.92 -4.10 -10.92
N GLU A 200 1.09 -5.14 -10.93
CA GLU A 200 0.12 -5.36 -11.99
C GLU A 200 -1.17 -4.62 -11.66
N LEU A 201 -1.25 -3.37 -12.14
CA LEU A 201 -2.47 -2.57 -12.09
C LEU A 201 -3.48 -3.08 -13.12
N LEU A 202 -4.11 -4.23 -12.83
CA LEU A 202 -5.14 -4.81 -13.70
C LEU A 202 -6.46 -4.04 -13.56
N PRO A 203 -7.16 -3.73 -14.66
CA PRO A 203 -8.52 -3.21 -14.62
C PRO A 203 -9.46 -4.19 -13.92
N VAL A 204 -10.36 -3.67 -13.10
CA VAL A 204 -11.34 -4.46 -12.36
C VAL A 204 -12.70 -4.35 -13.02
N VAL A 205 -13.41 -5.47 -13.15
CA VAL A 205 -14.79 -5.50 -13.64
C VAL A 205 -15.74 -5.44 -12.44
N VAL A 206 -16.63 -4.46 -12.45
CA VAL A 206 -17.64 -4.23 -11.40
C VAL A 206 -19.04 -4.10 -11.98
N THR A 207 -20.04 -4.18 -11.11
CA THR A 207 -21.44 -3.87 -11.44
C THR A 207 -21.81 -2.53 -10.84
N VAL A 208 -22.55 -1.69 -11.57
CA VAL A 208 -23.13 -0.45 -11.03
C VAL A 208 -24.63 -0.64 -10.83
N TYR A 209 -25.12 -0.46 -9.61
CA TYR A 209 -26.53 -0.57 -9.25
C TYR A 209 -27.12 0.79 -8.87
N ILE A 210 -28.26 1.14 -9.46
CA ILE A 210 -29.00 2.38 -9.18
C ILE A 210 -30.24 2.04 -8.36
N ALA A 211 -30.15 2.25 -7.04
CA ALA A 211 -31.14 1.75 -6.09
C ALA A 211 -32.55 2.34 -6.33
N GLY A 212 -32.66 3.63 -6.65
CA GLY A 212 -33.95 4.29 -6.87
C GLY A 212 -34.67 3.90 -8.17
N LYS A 213 -33.98 3.22 -9.10
CA LYS A 213 -34.50 2.86 -10.43
C LYS A 213 -34.49 1.34 -10.69
N ASP A 214 -34.00 0.57 -9.72
CA ASP A 214 -33.76 -0.88 -9.84
C ASP A 214 -33.10 -1.22 -11.19
N LEU A 215 -31.91 -0.64 -11.40
CA LEU A 215 -31.13 -0.78 -12.63
C LEU A 215 -29.72 -1.23 -12.30
N ARG A 216 -29.31 -2.39 -12.82
CA ARG A 216 -27.93 -2.88 -12.78
C ARG A 216 -27.28 -2.75 -14.15
N ILE A 217 -26.07 -2.18 -14.17
CA ILE A 217 -25.20 -2.07 -15.33
C ILE A 217 -24.02 -3.03 -15.06
N PRO A 218 -24.02 -4.23 -15.68
CA PRO A 218 -22.93 -5.18 -15.51
C PRO A 218 -21.69 -4.78 -16.32
N ASP A 219 -20.59 -5.48 -16.06
CA ASP A 219 -19.35 -5.44 -16.86
C ASP A 219 -18.70 -4.05 -17.00
N VAL A 220 -18.79 -3.22 -15.97
CA VAL A 220 -18.14 -1.92 -15.94
C VAL A 220 -16.66 -2.10 -15.58
N VAL A 221 -15.79 -1.82 -16.55
CA VAL A 221 -14.33 -1.89 -16.37
C VAL A 221 -13.83 -0.59 -15.76
N ILE A 222 -13.21 -0.66 -14.59
CA ILE A 222 -12.57 0.48 -13.91
C ILE A 222 -11.07 0.26 -13.90
N LYS A 223 -10.31 1.21 -14.46
CA LYS A 223 -8.85 1.17 -14.39
C LYS A 223 -8.38 1.75 -13.04
N PRO A 224 -7.21 1.34 -12.54
CA PRO A 224 -6.70 1.84 -11.26
C PRO A 224 -6.44 3.35 -11.18
N THR A 225 -6.22 4.01 -12.32
CA THR A 225 -6.06 5.47 -12.43
C THR A 225 -7.38 6.22 -12.57
N ASP A 226 -8.49 5.51 -12.79
CA ASP A 226 -9.77 6.13 -13.07
C ASP A 226 -10.39 6.68 -11.77
N LYS A 227 -10.98 7.87 -11.90
CA LYS A 227 -11.90 8.41 -10.89
C LYS A 227 -13.26 7.74 -11.03
N LEU A 228 -14.02 7.67 -9.94
CA LEU A 228 -15.38 7.13 -9.96
C LEU A 228 -16.27 7.82 -11.02
N ALA A 229 -16.02 9.10 -11.35
CA ALA A 229 -16.73 9.83 -12.39
C ALA A 229 -16.74 9.15 -13.78
N VAL A 230 -15.84 8.19 -14.05
CA VAL A 230 -15.81 7.40 -15.30
C VAL A 230 -17.11 6.63 -15.56
N ILE A 231 -17.89 6.32 -14.53
CA ILE A 231 -19.15 5.58 -14.68
C ILE A 231 -20.31 6.47 -15.16
N LYS A 232 -20.19 7.81 -15.07
CA LYS A 232 -21.30 8.74 -15.40
C LYS A 232 -21.82 8.56 -16.83
N PRO A 233 -20.97 8.51 -17.88
CA PRO A 233 -21.44 8.31 -19.25
C PRO A 233 -22.13 6.95 -19.47
N LEU A 234 -21.67 5.91 -18.76
CA LEU A 234 -22.30 4.57 -18.82
C LEU A 234 -23.70 4.59 -18.21
N VAL A 235 -23.85 5.30 -17.09
CA VAL A 235 -25.13 5.49 -16.42
C VAL A 235 -26.08 6.31 -17.28
N GLU A 236 -25.61 7.39 -17.90
CA GLU A 236 -26.40 8.20 -18.86
C GLU A 236 -26.92 7.37 -20.03
N ALA A 237 -26.05 6.57 -20.67
CA ALA A 237 -26.43 5.68 -21.77
C ALA A 237 -27.48 4.64 -21.33
N ALA A 238 -27.30 4.04 -20.15
CA ALA A 238 -28.25 3.05 -19.62
C ALA A 238 -29.62 3.68 -19.30
N MET A 239 -29.64 4.90 -18.77
CA MET A 239 -30.88 5.64 -18.49
C MET A 239 -31.57 6.11 -19.78
N GLN A 240 -30.81 6.54 -20.79
CA GLN A 240 -31.35 6.89 -22.09
C GLN A 240 -32.00 5.69 -22.80
N ASN A 241 -31.40 4.51 -22.69
CA ASN A 241 -32.00 3.25 -23.21
C ASN A 241 -33.34 2.90 -22.53
N ARG A 242 -33.58 3.38 -21.30
CA ARG A 242 -34.86 3.28 -20.60
C ARG A 242 -35.82 4.45 -20.89
N CYS A 243 -35.47 5.36 -21.81
CA CYS A 243 -36.20 6.59 -22.10
C CYS A 243 -36.43 7.46 -20.85
N ASP A 244 -35.46 7.46 -19.93
CA ASP A 244 -35.51 8.22 -18.67
C ASP A 244 -34.24 9.05 -18.48
N GLU A 245 -34.06 10.05 -19.35
CA GLU A 245 -32.84 10.83 -19.43
C GLU A 245 -32.47 11.52 -18.11
N ILE A 246 -31.18 11.56 -17.82
CA ILE A 246 -30.61 12.31 -16.69
C ILE A 246 -30.59 13.78 -17.03
N LEU A 247 -31.15 14.61 -16.14
CA LEU A 247 -31.22 16.05 -16.32
C LEU A 247 -30.07 16.75 -15.60
N THR A 248 -29.80 16.34 -14.35
CA THR A 248 -28.78 16.95 -13.50
C THR A 248 -28.11 15.92 -12.61
N TRP A 249 -26.79 15.98 -12.51
CA TRP A 249 -26.01 15.22 -11.54
C TRP A 249 -25.94 15.93 -10.20
N GLU A 250 -26.06 15.17 -9.12
CA GLU A 250 -25.87 15.62 -7.74
C GLU A 250 -24.47 15.18 -7.29
N ASN A 251 -23.54 16.14 -7.24
CA ASN A 251 -22.14 15.82 -6.92
C ASN A 251 -21.93 15.51 -5.43
N ASP A 252 -22.58 16.27 -4.52
CA ASP A 252 -22.26 16.22 -3.09
C ASP A 252 -23.35 15.57 -2.21
N SER A 253 -24.61 15.54 -2.67
CA SER A 253 -25.76 15.13 -1.86
C SER A 253 -26.16 13.66 -2.03
N GLY A 254 -25.67 12.99 -3.08
CA GLY A 254 -25.99 11.59 -3.36
C GLY A 254 -25.12 10.58 -2.61
N ILE A 255 -25.67 9.39 -2.38
CA ILE A 255 -25.03 8.29 -1.68
C ILE A 255 -24.36 7.37 -2.69
N ARG A 256 -23.09 7.04 -2.44
CA ARG A 256 -22.27 6.15 -3.27
C ARG A 256 -21.56 5.16 -2.36
N LEU A 257 -21.89 3.89 -2.49
CA LEU A 257 -21.32 2.83 -1.67
C LEU A 257 -20.67 1.77 -2.57
N LEU A 258 -19.56 1.21 -2.11
CA LEU A 258 -18.90 0.06 -2.68
C LEU A 258 -19.17 -1.15 -1.79
N PHE A 259 -19.69 -2.22 -2.39
CA PHE A 259 -19.86 -3.51 -1.73
C PHE A 259 -18.81 -4.49 -2.22
N SER A 260 -18.26 -5.26 -1.28
CA SER A 260 -17.43 -6.42 -1.60
C SER A 260 -18.22 -7.46 -2.43
N PRO A 261 -17.55 -8.35 -3.19
CA PRO A 261 -18.23 -9.39 -3.96
C PRO A 261 -19.12 -10.33 -3.12
N LEU A 262 -18.79 -10.51 -1.83
CA LEU A 262 -19.51 -11.39 -0.91
C LEU A 262 -20.72 -10.72 -0.25
N SER A 263 -20.77 -9.39 -0.28
CA SER A 263 -21.79 -8.59 0.41
C SER A 263 -22.91 -8.12 -0.52
N LYS A 264 -23.02 -8.73 -1.71
CA LYS A 264 -24.05 -8.38 -2.69
C LYS A 264 -25.44 -8.77 -2.23
N GLN A 265 -26.40 -7.90 -2.51
CA GLN A 265 -27.82 -8.12 -2.23
C GLN A 265 -28.66 -7.84 -3.48
N GLU A 266 -29.83 -8.46 -3.58
CA GLU A 266 -30.79 -8.18 -4.67
C GLU A 266 -31.36 -6.77 -4.60
N GLN A 267 -31.57 -6.25 -3.40
CA GLN A 267 -31.95 -4.87 -3.13
C GLN A 267 -31.25 -4.40 -1.86
N TYR A 268 -30.92 -3.11 -1.81
CA TYR A 268 -30.22 -2.51 -0.69
C TYR A 268 -31.10 -1.46 -0.02
N ASP A 269 -31.26 -1.55 1.30
CA ASP A 269 -31.71 -0.42 2.09
C ASP A 269 -30.53 0.53 2.35
N VAL A 270 -30.19 1.31 1.32
CA VAL A 270 -29.04 2.20 1.32
C VAL A 270 -29.08 3.21 2.49
N THR A 271 -30.28 3.61 2.95
CA THR A 271 -30.42 4.58 4.04
C THR A 271 -30.12 3.94 5.38
N ALA A 272 -30.65 2.75 5.67
CA ALA A 272 -30.31 2.00 6.88
C ALA A 272 -28.82 1.63 6.91
N ILE A 273 -28.26 1.23 5.76
CA ILE A 273 -26.85 0.86 5.65
C ILE A 273 -25.93 2.05 5.96
N MET A 274 -26.26 3.26 5.50
CA MET A 274 -25.50 4.47 5.84
C MET A 274 -25.43 4.75 7.34
N GLU A 275 -26.51 4.51 8.08
CA GLU A 275 -26.53 4.70 9.54
C GLU A 275 -25.62 3.71 10.25
N SER A 276 -25.48 2.50 9.70
CA SER A 276 -24.62 1.42 10.21
C SER A 276 -23.19 1.40 9.63
N LEU A 277 -22.87 2.31 8.71
CA LEU A 277 -21.62 2.29 7.93
C LEU A 277 -20.33 2.17 8.78
N PRO A 278 -20.20 2.83 9.96
CA PRO A 278 -18.99 2.72 10.78
C PRO A 278 -18.70 1.28 11.29
N SER A 279 -19.69 0.38 11.25
CA SER A 279 -19.57 -1.00 11.74
C SER A 279 -19.37 -2.06 10.66
N LEU A 280 -19.40 -1.68 9.37
CA LEU A 280 -19.33 -2.62 8.25
C LEU A 280 -17.95 -2.56 7.57
N GLU A 281 -17.14 -3.61 7.73
CA GLU A 281 -15.82 -3.69 7.09
C GLU A 281 -15.90 -3.86 5.56
N ASP A 282 -16.94 -4.50 5.05
CA ASP A 282 -17.09 -4.85 3.63
C ASP A 282 -17.76 -3.76 2.76
N VAL A 283 -18.08 -2.60 3.35
CA VAL A 283 -18.79 -1.51 2.68
C VAL A 283 -18.01 -0.21 2.81
N HIS A 284 -17.73 0.44 1.68
CA HIS A 284 -16.98 1.70 1.66
C HIS A 284 -17.78 2.83 1.01
N GLN A 285 -17.79 4.00 1.63
CA GLN A 285 -18.38 5.21 1.03
C GLN A 285 -17.40 5.81 0.02
N LEU A 286 -17.92 6.18 -1.16
CA LEU A 286 -17.14 6.75 -2.26
C LEU A 286 -17.51 8.22 -2.54
N SER A 287 -16.53 8.96 -3.05
CA SER A 287 -16.71 10.26 -3.71
C SER A 287 -16.49 10.13 -5.22
N TRP A 288 -17.02 11.08 -5.99
CA TRP A 288 -16.78 11.13 -7.44
C TRP A 288 -15.31 11.29 -7.81
N ASP A 289 -14.54 11.95 -6.96
CA ASP A 289 -13.10 12.17 -7.11
C ASP A 289 -12.24 11.05 -6.51
N SER A 290 -12.85 10.10 -5.80
CA SER A 290 -12.12 8.97 -5.22
C SER A 290 -11.46 8.13 -6.32
N SER A 291 -10.24 7.66 -6.03
CA SER A 291 -9.55 6.62 -6.80
C SER A 291 -9.88 5.27 -6.16
N PRO A 292 -10.94 4.58 -6.61
CA PRO A 292 -11.60 3.53 -5.83
C PRO A 292 -10.72 2.28 -5.66
N PHE A 293 -9.78 2.07 -6.58
CA PHE A 293 -8.87 0.93 -6.55
C PHE A 293 -7.89 1.02 -5.37
N PHE A 294 -7.17 2.14 -5.24
CA PHE A 294 -6.15 2.30 -4.19
C PHE A 294 -6.76 2.57 -2.81
N GLN A 295 -7.85 3.34 -2.74
CA GLN A 295 -8.42 3.78 -1.47
C GLN A 295 -9.39 2.77 -0.86
N CYS A 296 -10.04 1.93 -1.67
CA CYS A 296 -11.16 1.10 -1.23
C CYS A 296 -11.02 -0.39 -1.60
N ASN A 297 -9.82 -0.83 -2.00
CA ASN A 297 -9.47 -2.24 -2.29
C ASN A 297 -10.52 -2.98 -3.14
N MET A 298 -10.96 -2.34 -4.22
CA MET A 298 -12.02 -2.84 -5.10
C MET A 298 -11.59 -4.16 -5.76
N ARG A 299 -12.44 -5.19 -5.67
CA ARG A 299 -12.15 -6.54 -6.21
C ARG A 299 -13.03 -6.85 -7.43
N PRO A 300 -12.60 -7.78 -8.31
CA PRO A 300 -13.45 -8.28 -9.38
C PRO A 300 -14.78 -8.78 -8.84
N GLY A 301 -15.86 -8.33 -9.47
CA GLY A 301 -17.20 -8.62 -9.00
C GLY A 301 -17.64 -7.80 -7.80
N SER A 302 -16.98 -6.71 -7.40
CA SER A 302 -17.57 -5.72 -6.50
C SER A 302 -18.81 -5.05 -7.13
N GLU A 303 -19.69 -4.47 -6.32
CA GLU A 303 -20.86 -3.72 -6.79
C GLU A 303 -20.85 -2.29 -6.23
N ILE A 304 -21.00 -1.29 -7.12
CA ILE A 304 -21.11 0.12 -6.76
C ILE A 304 -22.59 0.48 -6.72
N VAL A 305 -23.09 0.85 -5.55
CA VAL A 305 -24.49 1.23 -5.34
C VAL A 305 -24.61 2.75 -5.31
N LEU A 306 -25.49 3.27 -6.16
CA LEU A 306 -25.79 4.69 -6.32
C LEU A 306 -27.23 4.97 -5.89
N LYS A 307 -27.42 5.96 -5.01
CA LYS A 307 -28.74 6.44 -4.59
C LYS A 307 -28.76 7.97 -4.55
N ASP A 308 -29.81 8.56 -5.11
CA ASP A 308 -30.04 10.01 -5.13
C ASP A 308 -28.87 10.84 -5.71
N VAL A 309 -28.10 10.25 -6.63
CA VAL A 309 -26.92 10.86 -7.25
C VAL A 309 -27.22 11.67 -8.51
N PHE A 310 -28.44 11.62 -9.03
CA PHE A 310 -28.92 12.41 -10.16
C PHE A 310 -30.44 12.56 -10.12
N LYS A 311 -30.95 13.51 -10.88
CA LYS A 311 -32.39 13.66 -11.18
C LYS A 311 -32.66 13.29 -12.63
N SER A 312 -33.62 12.40 -12.82
CA SER A 312 -34.07 11.93 -14.14
C SER A 312 -35.43 12.53 -14.52
N GLN A 313 -35.83 12.38 -15.79
CA GLN A 313 -37.12 12.85 -16.28
C GLN A 313 -38.31 12.27 -15.51
N SER A 314 -38.21 11.02 -15.04
CA SER A 314 -39.25 10.35 -14.28
C SER A 314 -39.39 10.86 -12.83
N ASP A 315 -38.37 11.53 -12.29
CA ASP A 315 -38.40 12.14 -10.95
C ASP A 315 -39.11 13.49 -10.92
N ILE A 316 -39.32 14.11 -12.09
CA ILE A 316 -40.12 15.32 -12.18
C ILE A 316 -41.58 14.96 -11.87
N PRO A 317 -42.26 15.67 -10.95
CA PRO A 317 -43.68 15.50 -10.71
C PRO A 317 -44.46 15.65 -12.03
N LYS A 318 -44.96 14.55 -12.57
CA LYS A 318 -45.71 14.53 -13.82
C LYS A 318 -46.99 15.35 -13.63
N ARG A 319 -47.12 16.48 -14.33
CA ARG A 319 -48.33 17.32 -14.28
C ARG A 319 -49.25 17.02 -15.45
N CYS A 320 -50.55 16.99 -15.18
CA CYS A 320 -51.57 16.83 -16.22
C CYS A 320 -51.55 18.06 -17.14
N PHE A 321 -51.59 17.86 -18.47
CA PHE A 321 -51.59 18.96 -19.43
C PHE A 321 -52.71 19.97 -19.18
N ALA A 322 -53.91 19.50 -18.80
CA ALA A 322 -55.03 20.38 -18.46
C ALA A 322 -54.74 21.35 -17.29
N LYS A 323 -53.70 21.11 -16.49
CA LYS A 323 -53.28 21.99 -15.39
C LYS A 323 -52.11 22.91 -15.74
N VAL A 324 -51.31 22.58 -16.76
CA VAL A 324 -50.12 23.36 -17.16
C VAL A 324 -50.33 24.16 -18.46
N TYR A 325 -51.51 24.03 -19.06
CA TYR A 325 -51.89 24.77 -20.26
C TYR A 325 -51.76 26.29 -20.05
N LYS A 326 -51.20 26.98 -21.04
CA LYS A 326 -51.11 28.45 -21.08
C LYS A 326 -51.80 28.95 -22.34
N GLU A 327 -52.71 29.92 -22.20
CA GLU A 327 -53.54 30.44 -23.30
C GLU A 327 -52.72 31.11 -24.43
N ASN A 328 -51.53 31.64 -24.13
CA ASN A 328 -50.73 32.44 -25.08
C ASN A 328 -49.42 31.76 -25.53
N GLY A 329 -49.39 30.45 -25.75
CA GLY A 329 -48.18 29.77 -26.24
C GLY A 329 -48.45 28.60 -27.20
N PRO A 330 -47.62 28.38 -28.24
CA PRO A 330 -47.73 27.21 -29.10
C PRO A 330 -47.27 25.95 -28.33
N GLN A 331 -48.22 25.29 -27.66
CA GLN A 331 -47.97 24.05 -26.91
C GLN A 331 -48.47 22.85 -27.72
N ALA A 332 -47.64 22.33 -28.61
CA ALA A 332 -47.98 21.10 -29.35
C ALA A 332 -47.92 19.89 -28.41
N VAL A 333 -48.99 19.10 -28.39
CA VAL A 333 -49.15 17.94 -27.49
C VAL A 333 -49.68 16.73 -28.23
N ASP A 334 -49.16 15.57 -27.86
CA ASP A 334 -49.70 14.28 -28.28
C ASP A 334 -50.81 13.81 -27.32
N TYR A 335 -51.93 13.40 -27.90
CA TYR A 335 -53.09 12.85 -27.22
C TYR A 335 -53.23 11.36 -27.49
N PHE A 336 -53.62 10.62 -26.46
CA PHE A 336 -53.78 9.18 -26.49
C PHE A 336 -55.22 8.77 -26.21
N SER A 337 -55.59 7.59 -26.70
CA SER A 337 -56.85 6.92 -26.42
C SER A 337 -56.57 5.65 -25.63
N CYS A 338 -57.22 5.48 -24.47
CA CYS A 338 -57.10 4.28 -23.65
C CYS A 338 -58.26 3.33 -23.97
N GLU A 339 -57.95 2.10 -24.38
CA GLU A 339 -58.97 1.10 -24.75
C GLU A 339 -59.68 0.54 -23.52
N THR A 340 -58.92 0.28 -22.44
CA THR A 340 -59.44 -0.22 -21.16
C THR A 340 -60.41 0.76 -20.51
N CYS A 341 -60.07 2.06 -20.47
CA CYS A 341 -60.93 3.07 -19.86
C CYS A 341 -61.96 3.67 -20.83
N ARG A 342 -61.88 3.37 -22.13
CA ARG A 342 -62.71 3.96 -23.19
C ARG A 342 -62.73 5.49 -23.16
N VAL A 343 -61.57 6.12 -22.88
CA VAL A 343 -61.40 7.58 -22.84
C VAL A 343 -60.38 8.02 -23.89
N LYS A 344 -60.77 9.01 -24.72
CA LYS A 344 -59.92 9.70 -25.70
C LYS A 344 -59.41 11.03 -25.13
N TRP A 345 -58.43 11.66 -25.79
CA TRP A 345 -57.84 12.94 -25.38
C TRP A 345 -57.12 12.90 -24.03
N ILE A 346 -56.26 11.90 -23.82
CA ILE A 346 -55.44 11.75 -22.63
C ILE A 346 -54.03 12.25 -22.92
N CYS A 347 -53.48 13.16 -22.10
CA CYS A 347 -52.09 13.64 -22.28
C CYS A 347 -51.04 12.59 -21.87
N LYS A 348 -49.81 12.71 -22.38
CA LYS A 348 -48.68 11.81 -22.07
C LYS A 348 -48.47 11.56 -20.57
N SER A 349 -48.55 12.60 -19.75
CA SER A 349 -48.43 12.47 -18.28
C SER A 349 -49.50 11.56 -17.68
N CYS A 350 -50.75 11.65 -18.16
CA CYS A 350 -51.86 10.86 -17.63
C CYS A 350 -51.79 9.39 -18.05
N ILE A 351 -51.31 9.06 -19.27
CA ILE A 351 -51.12 7.65 -19.63
C ILE A 351 -50.03 6.99 -18.76
N GLN A 352 -48.97 7.73 -18.44
CA GLN A 352 -47.86 7.20 -17.65
C GLN A 352 -48.18 7.05 -16.15
N CYS A 353 -49.09 7.85 -15.60
CA CYS A 353 -49.42 7.83 -14.16
C CYS A 353 -50.79 7.25 -13.82
N CYS A 354 -51.81 7.54 -14.63
CA CYS A 354 -53.21 7.23 -14.31
C CYS A 354 -53.69 5.97 -15.04
N HIS A 355 -53.05 5.63 -16.17
CA HIS A 355 -53.38 4.47 -17.01
C HIS A 355 -52.18 3.51 -17.15
N THR A 356 -51.35 3.42 -16.11
CA THR A 356 -50.23 2.48 -16.04
C THR A 356 -50.75 1.05 -16.12
N GLY A 357 -50.31 0.28 -17.12
CA GLY A 357 -50.79 -1.08 -17.37
C GLY A 357 -52.07 -1.20 -18.20
N HIS A 358 -52.54 -0.12 -18.83
CA HIS A 358 -53.62 -0.17 -19.81
C HIS A 358 -53.09 -0.08 -21.24
N ASP A 359 -53.84 -0.64 -22.19
CA ASP A 359 -53.57 -0.47 -23.61
C ASP A 359 -54.03 0.91 -24.07
N PHE A 360 -53.14 1.61 -24.77
CA PHE A 360 -53.41 2.91 -25.35
C PHE A 360 -52.78 3.06 -26.73
N ILE A 361 -53.45 3.82 -27.58
CA ILE A 361 -52.99 4.17 -28.92
C ILE A 361 -52.83 5.69 -29.04
N LEU A 362 -51.89 6.11 -29.88
CA LEU A 362 -51.74 7.51 -30.25
C LEU A 362 -53.00 7.95 -31.00
N PHE A 363 -53.74 8.90 -30.43
CA PHE A 363 -55.01 9.37 -30.96
C PHE A 363 -54.83 10.60 -31.85
N VAL A 364 -54.05 11.59 -31.41
CA VAL A 364 -53.67 12.76 -32.21
C VAL A 364 -52.23 13.13 -31.88
N SER A 365 -51.40 13.37 -32.90
CA SER A 365 -50.02 13.81 -32.71
C SER A 365 -49.86 15.30 -32.98
N LYS A 366 -48.97 15.97 -32.24
CA LYS A 366 -48.59 17.38 -32.41
C LYS A 366 -49.77 18.36 -32.54
N HIS A 367 -50.85 18.09 -31.81
CA HIS A 367 -52.01 18.98 -31.80
C HIS A 367 -51.70 20.23 -31.00
N THR A 368 -52.06 21.40 -31.50
CA THR A 368 -51.98 22.69 -30.79
C THR A 368 -53.36 23.05 -30.26
N PRO A 369 -53.68 22.74 -28.99
CA PRO A 369 -55.00 22.94 -28.44
C PRO A 369 -55.25 24.41 -28.10
N THR A 370 -56.48 24.86 -28.34
CA THR A 370 -56.96 26.22 -28.00
C THR A 370 -57.49 26.34 -26.57
N TRP A 371 -57.48 25.25 -25.80
CA TRP A 371 -57.89 25.20 -24.40
C TRP A 371 -57.22 24.03 -23.67
N ALA A 372 -57.34 23.99 -22.34
CA ALA A 372 -56.79 22.95 -21.47
C ALA A 372 -57.43 21.56 -21.68
N CYS A 373 -57.14 20.91 -22.81
CA CYS A 373 -57.76 19.63 -23.14
C CYS A 373 -56.94 18.45 -22.59
N CYS A 374 -57.41 17.85 -21.50
CA CYS A 374 -57.10 16.48 -21.10
C CYS A 374 -58.34 15.90 -20.42
N TYR A 375 -58.80 14.74 -20.87
CA TYR A 375 -60.09 14.21 -20.44
C TYR A 375 -59.99 13.31 -19.21
N CYS A 376 -58.76 12.94 -18.82
CA CYS A 376 -58.52 12.15 -17.62
C CYS A 376 -59.02 12.89 -16.34
N PRO A 377 -58.75 14.20 -16.13
CA PRO A 377 -59.40 14.97 -15.05
C PRO A 377 -60.91 15.10 -15.22
N LYS A 378 -61.38 15.38 -16.44
CA LYS A 378 -62.82 15.55 -16.76
C LYS A 378 -63.64 14.30 -16.43
N LYS A 379 -63.04 13.12 -16.58
CA LYS A 379 -63.64 11.81 -16.26
C LYS A 379 -63.32 11.32 -14.83
N LYS A 380 -62.70 12.16 -13.98
CA LYS A 380 -62.28 11.83 -12.61
C LYS A 380 -61.34 10.62 -12.50
N LEU A 381 -60.62 10.28 -13.57
CA LEU A 381 -59.62 9.20 -13.60
C LEU A 381 -58.21 9.70 -13.25
N CYS A 382 -58.02 11.02 -13.22
CA CYS A 382 -56.72 11.62 -13.00
C CYS A 382 -56.28 11.54 -11.55
N LYS A 383 -55.34 10.61 -11.28
CA LYS A 383 -54.64 10.48 -10.00
C LYS A 383 -53.57 11.55 -9.78
N ILE A 384 -53.24 12.34 -10.82
CA ILE A 384 -52.36 13.50 -10.72
C ILE A 384 -53.15 14.68 -10.11
N GLN A 385 -53.29 14.74 -8.79
CA GLN A 385 -53.88 15.90 -8.10
C GLN A 385 -53.16 16.33 -6.81
N HIS A 386 -52.88 17.65 -6.76
CA HIS A 386 -52.52 18.55 -5.66
C HIS A 386 -51.33 18.18 -4.76
N ARG A 387 -50.12 18.38 -5.29
CA ARG A 387 -49.07 19.09 -4.53
C ARG A 387 -48.42 20.14 -5.43
#